data_AF-A0A377Z8L1-F1
#
_entry.id   AF-A0A377Z8L1-F1
#
_cell.length_a   1.000
_cell.length_b   1.000
_cell.length_c   1.000
_cell.angle_alpha   90.00
_cell.angle_beta   90.00
_cell.angle_gamma   90.00
#
_symmetry.space_group_name_H-M   'P 1'
#
loop_
_entity.id
_entity.type
_entity.pdbx_description
1 polymer ?
#
loop_
_entity_poly.entity_id
_entity_poly.type
_entity_poly.pdbx_seq_one_letter_code
_entity_poly.pdbx_strand_id
1 'polypeptide(L)'
;MNTVSTSKKDAALERRFQKVFVAEPSVEDTIAILRGLKERYELHHHVQITDPAIVAAATLSHRYIADRQLPDKAIDLIDEAASSIRMQIDSKPEELDRLDRRIIQLKLEQQALKKESDEASLKRLDMLNEELADKERQYSVLEEEWKAEKASLSGTQTIKAELEQAKIAIEQARRVGDLARMSELQYGKIPELEKQLAAATQSEGKTMRLLRNKVTDAEIAEVLARWTGIPVSRMMESERDKLLRMEQELHHRVIGQDEAVEAVSNAIRRSRAGLSDPNRPIGSFLFLGPTGVGKTELCKTLANFMFDSDDAMVRIDMSEFMEKHSVSRLVGAPPGYVGYEEGGYLTEAVRRRPYSVILLDEVEKAHPDVFNILLQVLDDGRLTDGQGRTVDFRNTVVIMTSNLGSDLIQNGSASWTTDI
;
A
#
# COMPACT_ATOMS: atom_id res chain seq x y z
N MET A 1 -6.42 14.64 -9.57
CA MET A 1 -6.45 15.71 -10.62
C MET A 1 -7.65 16.65 -10.40
N ASN A 2 -7.39 17.96 -10.25
CA ASN A 2 -8.45 18.97 -10.27
C ASN A 2 -9.12 18.97 -11.65
N THR A 3 -10.40 18.63 -11.71
CA THR A 3 -11.23 18.91 -12.88
C THR A 3 -11.19 20.40 -13.13
N VAL A 4 -10.48 20.80 -14.17
CA VAL A 4 -10.60 22.11 -14.78
C VAL A 4 -12.05 22.22 -15.28
N SER A 5 -12.93 22.78 -14.43
CA SER A 5 -14.33 23.05 -14.74
C SER A 5 -14.51 24.26 -15.66
N THR A 6 -13.46 24.71 -16.34
CA THR A 6 -13.53 25.89 -17.22
C THR A 6 -14.35 25.64 -18.48
N SER A 7 -14.56 24.37 -18.88
CA SER A 7 -15.26 24.04 -20.13
C SER A 7 -16.80 24.07 -20.04
N LYS A 8 -17.41 23.90 -18.86
CA LYS A 8 -18.89 23.79 -18.79
C LYS A 8 -19.64 25.08 -19.13
N LYS A 9 -18.96 26.21 -19.36
CA LYS A 9 -19.58 27.51 -19.64
C LYS A 9 -19.41 28.01 -21.08
N ASP A 10 -18.59 27.37 -21.92
CA ASP A 10 -18.34 27.84 -23.28
C ASP A 10 -18.95 26.91 -24.33
N ALA A 11 -20.07 27.36 -24.90
CA ALA A 11 -20.80 26.66 -25.95
C ALA A 11 -19.99 26.47 -27.25
N ALA A 12 -18.94 27.26 -27.48
CA ALA A 12 -18.04 27.07 -28.62
C ALA A 12 -17.08 25.89 -28.40
N LEU A 13 -16.63 25.68 -27.15
CA LEU A 13 -15.78 24.56 -26.77
C LEU A 13 -16.54 23.23 -26.84
N GLU A 14 -17.76 23.16 -26.30
CA GLU A 14 -18.56 21.92 -26.33
C GLU A 14 -18.93 21.46 -27.75
N ARG A 15 -19.00 22.39 -28.72
CA ARG A 15 -19.24 22.06 -30.13
C ARG A 15 -17.99 21.59 -30.87
N ARG A 16 -16.79 21.86 -30.35
CA ARG A 16 -15.51 21.51 -30.98
C ARG A 16 -14.82 20.32 -30.31
N PHE A 17 -15.17 20.02 -29.07
CA PHE A 17 -14.54 18.96 -28.28
C PHE A 17 -15.54 17.90 -27.85
N GLN A 18 -15.22 16.64 -28.11
CA GLN A 18 -15.91 15.50 -27.52
C GLN A 18 -15.29 15.20 -26.15
N LYS A 19 -16.12 15.11 -25.10
CA LYS A 19 -15.65 14.71 -23.77
C LYS A 19 -15.40 13.20 -23.78
N VAL A 20 -14.16 12.80 -23.54
CA VAL A 20 -13.74 11.40 -23.31
C VAL A 20 -13.39 11.29 -21.83
N PHE A 21 -14.19 10.54 -21.09
CA PHE A 21 -13.95 10.32 -19.66
C PHE A 21 -12.95 9.18 -19.47
N VAL A 22 -11.84 9.47 -18.80
CA VAL A 22 -10.83 8.48 -18.42
C VAL A 22 -10.88 8.33 -16.91
N ALA A 23 -11.38 7.19 -16.45
CA ALA A 23 -11.50 6.87 -15.04
C ALA A 23 -10.15 6.38 -14.47
N GLU A 24 -10.02 6.43 -13.14
CA GLU A 24 -8.94 5.73 -12.42
C GLU A 24 -9.09 4.22 -12.65
N PRO A 25 -8.01 3.49 -12.99
CA PRO A 25 -8.04 2.04 -13.14
C PRO A 25 -8.31 1.34 -11.80
N SER A 26 -8.90 0.14 -11.86
CA SER A 26 -9.01 -0.71 -10.68
C SER A 26 -7.63 -1.19 -10.20
N VAL A 27 -7.57 -1.81 -9.02
CA VAL A 27 -6.34 -2.47 -8.53
C VAL A 27 -5.90 -3.56 -9.50
N GLU A 28 -6.83 -4.36 -10.02
CA GLU A 28 -6.54 -5.41 -11.00
C GLU A 28 -6.01 -4.84 -12.33
N ASP A 29 -6.65 -3.80 -12.85
CA ASP A 29 -6.19 -3.10 -14.06
C ASP A 29 -4.80 -2.49 -13.84
N THR A 30 -4.54 -1.93 -12.66
CA THR A 30 -3.23 -1.37 -12.30
C THR A 30 -2.17 -2.46 -12.24
N ILE A 31 -2.47 -3.63 -11.69
CA ILE A 31 -1.57 -4.78 -11.71
C ILE A 31 -1.25 -5.18 -13.16
N ALA A 32 -2.25 -5.21 -14.05
CA ALA A 32 -2.04 -5.51 -15.47
C ALA A 32 -1.16 -4.44 -16.16
N ILE A 33 -1.40 -3.15 -15.88
CA ILE A 33 -0.57 -2.04 -16.36
C ILE A 33 0.88 -2.20 -15.88
N LEU A 34 1.09 -2.43 -14.59
CA LEU A 34 2.42 -2.60 -14.00
C LEU A 34 3.14 -3.83 -14.56
N ARG A 35 2.44 -4.95 -14.80
CA ARG A 35 3.00 -6.13 -15.47
C ARG A 35 3.45 -5.81 -16.90
N GLY A 36 2.68 -4.98 -17.63
CA GLY A 36 3.06 -4.50 -18.96
C GLY A 36 4.27 -3.54 -18.95
N LEU A 37 4.45 -2.77 -17.86
CA LEU A 37 5.57 -1.85 -17.69
C LEU A 37 6.80 -2.51 -17.06
N LYS A 38 6.66 -3.69 -16.45
CA LYS A 38 7.69 -4.41 -15.69
C LYS A 38 9.03 -4.47 -16.43
N GLU A 39 9.04 -4.97 -17.67
CA GLU A 39 10.28 -5.16 -18.43
C GLU A 39 11.05 -3.83 -18.62
N ARG A 40 10.33 -2.73 -18.83
CA ARG A 40 10.93 -1.40 -19.01
C ARG A 40 11.55 -0.85 -17.72
N TYR A 41 10.86 -1.02 -16.59
CA TYR A 41 11.38 -0.58 -15.29
C TYR A 41 12.56 -1.42 -14.82
N GLU A 42 12.52 -2.74 -15.04
CA GLU A 42 13.67 -3.62 -14.79
C GLU A 42 14.89 -3.21 -15.62
N LEU A 43 14.70 -2.89 -16.90
CA LEU A 43 15.78 -2.45 -17.77
C LEU A 43 16.32 -1.07 -17.34
N HIS A 44 15.44 -0.13 -16.98
CA HIS A 44 15.84 1.20 -16.54
C HIS A 44 16.67 1.15 -15.25
N HIS A 45 16.17 0.45 -14.23
CA HIS A 45 16.78 0.41 -12.90
C HIS A 45 17.82 -0.69 -12.72
N HIS A 46 17.94 -1.62 -13.67
CA HIS A 46 18.85 -2.76 -13.61
C HIS A 46 18.57 -3.67 -12.41
N VAL A 47 17.29 -3.93 -12.18
CA VAL A 47 16.77 -4.77 -11.09
C VAL A 47 15.79 -5.80 -11.65
N GLN A 48 15.35 -6.72 -10.81
CA GLN A 48 14.26 -7.65 -11.09
C GLN A 48 13.06 -7.29 -10.22
N ILE A 49 11.89 -7.11 -10.82
CA ILE A 49 10.67 -6.76 -10.09
C ILE A 49 9.83 -8.03 -9.96
N THR A 50 9.60 -8.48 -8.74
CA THR A 50 8.80 -9.68 -8.49
C THR A 50 7.31 -9.40 -8.70
N ASP A 51 6.53 -10.41 -9.08
CA ASP A 51 5.07 -10.25 -9.20
C ASP A 51 4.40 -9.88 -7.87
N PRO A 52 4.80 -10.46 -6.71
CA PRO A 52 4.35 -9.98 -5.39
C PRO A 52 4.60 -8.49 -5.15
N ALA A 53 5.74 -7.93 -5.58
CA ALA A 53 5.99 -6.49 -5.47
C ALA A 53 4.99 -5.65 -6.28
N ILE A 54 4.62 -6.11 -7.49
CA ILE A 54 3.61 -5.45 -8.33
C ILE A 54 2.24 -5.44 -7.64
N VAL A 55 1.83 -6.60 -7.12
CA VAL A 55 0.56 -6.74 -6.40
C VAL A 55 0.56 -5.87 -5.15
N ALA A 56 1.65 -5.88 -4.38
CA ALA A 56 1.81 -5.04 -3.19
C ALA A 56 1.76 -3.56 -3.54
N ALA A 57 2.45 -3.11 -4.60
CA ALA A 57 2.46 -1.71 -5.01
C ALA A 57 1.06 -1.20 -5.36
N ALA A 58 0.28 -1.97 -6.12
CA ALA A 58 -1.09 -1.59 -6.46
C ALA A 58 -2.02 -1.62 -5.23
N THR A 59 -1.95 -2.68 -4.43
CA THR A 59 -2.86 -2.89 -3.29
C THR A 59 -2.58 -1.92 -2.15
N LEU A 60 -1.32 -1.78 -1.75
CA LEU A 60 -0.93 -0.94 -0.62
C LEU A 60 -1.04 0.55 -0.96
N SER A 61 -0.69 0.96 -2.19
CA SER A 61 -0.88 2.36 -2.60
C SER A 61 -2.36 2.74 -2.68
N HIS A 62 -3.22 1.83 -3.13
CA HIS A 62 -4.66 2.05 -3.15
C HIS A 62 -5.23 2.18 -1.73
N ARG A 63 -4.73 1.37 -0.78
CA ARG A 63 -5.18 1.36 0.60
C ARG A 63 -4.73 2.58 1.41
N TYR A 64 -3.45 2.95 1.30
CA TYR A 64 -2.82 3.89 2.23
C TYR A 64 -2.53 5.28 1.64
N ILE A 65 -2.49 5.44 0.31
CA ILE A 65 -2.24 6.74 -0.34
C ILE A 65 -3.55 7.29 -0.89
N ALA A 66 -4.16 8.21 -0.14
CA ALA A 66 -5.48 8.78 -0.40
C ALA A 66 -5.47 9.98 -1.38
N ASP A 67 -4.41 10.77 -1.37
CA ASP A 67 -4.30 12.04 -2.09
C ASP A 67 -3.87 11.89 -3.57
N ARG A 68 -3.42 10.68 -3.94
CA ARG A 68 -2.95 10.31 -5.28
C ARG A 68 -3.81 9.21 -5.90
N GLN A 69 -3.84 9.17 -7.23
CA GLN A 69 -4.65 8.22 -8.00
C GLN A 69 -3.79 7.11 -8.59
N LEU A 70 -4.36 5.92 -8.77
CA LEU A 70 -3.81 4.87 -9.62
C LEU A 70 -3.84 5.31 -11.11
N PRO A 71 -2.95 4.78 -11.96
CA PRO A 71 -1.85 3.85 -11.64
C PRO A 71 -0.58 4.56 -11.13
N ASP A 72 -0.55 5.89 -11.17
CA ASP A 72 0.61 6.76 -10.92
C ASP A 72 1.30 6.48 -9.57
N LYS A 73 0.54 6.48 -8.47
CA LYS A 73 1.09 6.20 -7.13
C LYS A 73 1.72 4.80 -6.99
N ALA A 74 1.23 3.82 -7.74
CA ALA A 74 1.76 2.45 -7.70
C ALA A 74 3.04 2.34 -8.54
N ILE A 75 3.10 3.06 -9.66
CA ILE A 75 4.29 3.20 -10.50
C ILE A 75 5.41 3.86 -9.68
N ASP A 76 5.13 4.95 -8.97
CA ASP A 76 6.14 5.63 -8.16
C ASP A 76 6.70 4.75 -7.04
N LEU A 77 5.87 3.92 -6.38
CA LEU A 77 6.36 2.97 -5.38
C LEU A 77 7.34 1.97 -5.99
N ILE A 78 7.05 1.46 -7.18
CA ILE A 78 7.93 0.55 -7.91
C ILE A 78 9.23 1.28 -8.31
N ASP A 79 9.12 2.51 -8.79
CA ASP A 79 10.25 3.33 -9.22
C ASP A 79 11.21 3.65 -8.06
N GLU A 80 10.67 4.04 -6.91
CA GLU A 80 11.48 4.34 -5.73
C GLU A 80 12.09 3.07 -5.12
N ALA A 81 11.34 1.97 -5.04
CA ALA A 81 11.87 0.70 -4.55
C ALA A 81 12.99 0.17 -5.46
N ALA A 82 12.81 0.26 -6.78
CA ALA A 82 13.82 -0.12 -7.76
C ALA A 82 15.07 0.77 -7.65
N SER A 83 14.89 2.08 -7.50
CA SER A 83 16.00 3.03 -7.28
C SER A 83 16.77 2.72 -5.99
N SER A 84 16.07 2.37 -4.91
CA SER A 84 16.67 1.99 -3.63
C SER A 84 17.54 0.74 -3.77
N ILE A 85 17.03 -0.32 -4.40
CA ILE A 85 17.79 -1.54 -4.67
C ILE A 85 18.99 -1.25 -5.58
N ARG A 86 18.83 -0.42 -6.60
CA ARG A 86 19.92 -0.02 -7.49
C ARG A 86 21.07 0.65 -6.73
N MET A 87 20.76 1.56 -5.83
CA MET A 87 21.76 2.19 -4.96
C MET A 87 22.47 1.17 -4.06
N GLN A 88 21.75 0.18 -3.53
CA GLN A 88 22.33 -0.89 -2.72
C GLN A 88 23.28 -1.79 -3.53
N ILE A 89 22.96 -2.09 -4.80
CA ILE A 89 23.82 -2.88 -5.69
C ILE A 89 25.15 -2.17 -5.96
N ASP A 90 25.12 -0.86 -6.18
CA ASP A 90 26.31 -0.08 -6.47
C ASP A 90 27.20 0.12 -5.24
N SER A 91 26.58 0.15 -4.05
CA SER A 91 27.24 0.33 -2.76
C SER A 91 28.05 -0.89 -2.30
N LYS A 92 29.05 -0.64 -1.45
CA LYS A 92 29.87 -1.69 -0.82
C LYS A 92 28.99 -2.50 0.16
N PRO A 93 28.97 -3.84 0.08
CA PRO A 93 28.22 -4.68 1.02
C PRO A 93 28.66 -4.46 2.47
N GLU A 94 27.73 -4.60 3.40
CA GLU A 94 27.98 -4.32 4.83
C GLU A 94 29.07 -5.23 5.41
N GLU A 95 29.13 -6.50 5.01
CA GLU A 95 30.18 -7.44 5.43
C GLU A 95 31.59 -6.95 5.03
N LEU A 96 31.72 -6.42 3.81
CA LEU A 96 32.96 -5.85 3.29
C LEU A 96 33.33 -4.54 4.00
N ASP A 97 32.36 -3.66 4.27
CA ASP A 97 32.60 -2.41 5.00
C ASP A 97 33.05 -2.66 6.45
N ARG A 98 32.43 -3.63 7.13
CA ARG A 98 32.82 -4.06 8.48
C ARG A 98 34.26 -4.59 8.52
N LEU A 99 34.64 -5.44 7.56
CA LEU A 99 36.00 -5.98 7.45
C LEU A 99 37.02 -4.88 7.15
N ASP A 100 36.71 -3.96 6.23
CA ASP A 100 37.59 -2.86 5.87
C ASP A 100 37.89 -1.95 7.06
N ARG A 101 36.85 -1.54 7.81
CA ARG A 101 37.01 -0.77 9.04
C ARG A 101 37.87 -1.51 10.08
N ARG A 102 37.67 -2.83 10.24
CA ARG A 102 38.47 -3.66 11.15
C ARG A 102 39.94 -3.73 10.71
N ILE A 103 40.20 -3.95 9.42
CA ILE A 103 41.55 -3.97 8.85
C ILE A 103 42.26 -2.63 9.07
N ILE A 104 41.58 -1.51 8.84
CA ILE A 104 42.12 -0.17 9.10
C ILE A 104 42.47 0.00 10.57
N GLN A 105 41.58 -0.40 11.50
CA GLN A 105 41.83 -0.33 12.93
C GLN A 105 43.08 -1.14 13.33
N LEU A 106 43.18 -2.39 12.86
CA LEU A 106 44.33 -3.24 13.11
C LEU A 106 45.62 -2.64 12.53
N LYS A 107 45.59 -2.08 11.31
CA LYS A 107 46.77 -1.41 10.71
C LYS A 107 47.25 -0.21 11.54
N LEU A 108 46.33 0.56 12.13
CA LEU A 108 46.68 1.67 13.02
C LEU A 108 47.34 1.18 14.32
N GLU A 109 46.78 0.15 14.95
CA GLU A 109 47.37 -0.46 16.16
C GLU A 109 48.74 -1.10 15.85
N GLN A 110 48.90 -1.76 14.70
CA GLN A 110 50.16 -2.29 14.20
C GLN A 110 51.23 -1.19 14.07
N GLN A 111 50.88 -0.05 13.48
CA GLN A 111 51.81 1.08 13.30
C GLN A 111 52.21 1.74 14.63
N ALA A 112 51.31 1.75 15.61
CA ALA A 112 51.63 2.23 16.96
C ALA A 112 52.61 1.28 17.66
N LEU A 113 52.34 -0.03 17.66
CA LEU A 113 53.15 -1.05 18.33
C LEU A 113 54.53 -1.26 17.69
N LYS A 114 54.69 -0.98 16.38
CA LYS A 114 56.00 -1.02 15.69
C LYS A 114 57.06 -0.07 16.28
N LYS A 115 56.66 0.92 17.07
CA LYS A 115 57.58 1.89 17.71
C LYS A 115 58.00 1.46 19.11
N GLU A 116 57.35 0.45 19.67
CA GLU A 116 57.64 -0.07 21.01
C GLU A 116 58.65 -1.23 20.93
N SER A 117 59.43 -1.42 21.99
CA SER A 117 60.52 -2.41 22.03
C SER A 117 60.43 -3.41 23.19
N ASP A 118 59.38 -3.34 24.00
CA ASP A 118 59.15 -4.27 25.09
C ASP A 118 58.58 -5.62 24.61
N GLU A 119 58.85 -6.69 25.37
CA GLU A 119 58.51 -8.06 25.00
C GLU A 119 56.99 -8.28 24.89
N ALA A 120 56.18 -7.55 25.66
CA ALA A 120 54.72 -7.66 25.60
C ALA A 120 54.17 -7.03 24.31
N SER A 121 54.69 -5.87 23.90
CA SER A 121 54.35 -5.21 22.64
C SER A 121 54.74 -6.05 21.43
N LEU A 122 55.90 -6.72 21.45
CA LEU A 122 56.32 -7.64 20.38
C LEU A 122 55.36 -8.84 20.23
N LYS A 123 54.98 -9.50 21.34
CA LYS A 123 54.00 -10.60 21.31
C LYS A 123 52.63 -10.15 20.81
N ARG A 124 52.18 -8.96 21.25
CA ARG A 124 50.90 -8.40 20.79
C ARG A 124 50.94 -8.03 19.31
N LEU A 125 52.06 -7.50 18.82
CA LEU A 125 52.27 -7.21 17.40
C LEU A 125 52.17 -8.48 16.54
N ASP A 126 52.75 -9.60 17.00
CA ASP A 126 52.66 -10.88 16.28
C ASP A 126 51.22 -11.40 16.20
N MET A 127 50.49 -11.41 17.32
CA MET A 127 49.08 -11.78 17.34
C MET A 127 48.24 -10.88 16.41
N LEU A 128 48.55 -9.59 16.39
CA LEU A 128 47.83 -8.61 15.58
C LEU A 128 48.12 -8.79 14.09
N ASN A 129 49.36 -9.15 13.73
CA ASN A 129 49.72 -9.49 12.35
C ASN A 129 48.95 -10.73 11.85
N GLU A 130 48.79 -11.74 12.70
CA GLU A 130 48.01 -12.94 12.37
C GLU A 130 46.53 -12.61 12.17
N GLU A 131 45.93 -11.84 13.08
CA GLU A 131 44.54 -11.38 12.94
C GLU A 131 44.35 -10.51 11.68
N LEU A 132 45.28 -9.59 11.42
CA LEU A 132 45.25 -8.73 10.24
C LEU A 132 45.30 -9.56 8.95
N ALA A 133 46.19 -10.55 8.88
CA ALA A 133 46.32 -11.43 7.72
C ALA A 133 45.05 -12.28 7.48
N ASP A 134 44.42 -12.77 8.56
CA ASP A 134 43.13 -13.47 8.47
C ASP A 134 42.02 -12.55 7.94
N LYS A 135 41.92 -11.32 8.47
CA LYS A 135 40.91 -10.34 8.03
C LYS A 135 41.13 -9.88 6.60
N GLU A 136 42.37 -9.64 6.19
CA GLU A 136 42.70 -9.30 4.80
C GLU A 136 42.36 -10.44 3.84
N ARG A 137 42.59 -11.70 4.25
CA ARG A 137 42.18 -12.87 3.46
C ARG A 137 40.66 -12.96 3.32
N GLN A 138 39.92 -12.81 4.42
CA GLN A 138 38.44 -12.79 4.39
C GLN A 138 37.92 -11.67 3.50
N TYR A 139 38.52 -10.48 3.57
CA TYR A 139 38.17 -9.35 2.73
C TYR A 139 38.40 -9.64 1.25
N SER A 140 39.58 -10.18 0.90
CA SER A 140 39.92 -10.50 -0.49
C SER A 140 38.95 -11.52 -1.11
N VAL A 141 38.56 -12.55 -0.35
CA VAL A 141 37.59 -13.56 -0.82
C VAL A 141 36.24 -12.91 -1.11
N LEU A 142 35.71 -12.13 -0.15
CA LEU A 142 34.43 -11.45 -0.32
C LEU A 142 34.46 -10.37 -1.42
N GLU A 143 35.59 -9.70 -1.61
CA GLU A 143 35.75 -8.71 -2.68
C GLU A 143 35.73 -9.37 -4.07
N GLU A 144 36.38 -10.52 -4.22
CA GLU A 144 36.31 -11.32 -5.46
C GLU A 144 34.89 -11.83 -5.72
N GLU A 145 34.21 -12.35 -4.69
CA GLU A 145 32.81 -12.76 -4.79
C GLU A 145 31.92 -11.59 -5.23
N TRP A 146 32.05 -10.41 -4.61
CA TRP A 146 31.28 -9.22 -4.97
C TRP A 146 31.53 -8.76 -6.41
N LYS A 147 32.79 -8.78 -6.87
CA LYS A 147 33.14 -8.46 -8.27
C LYS A 147 32.54 -9.47 -9.25
N ALA A 148 32.57 -10.75 -8.91
CA ALA A 148 31.98 -11.80 -9.73
C ALA A 148 30.45 -11.64 -9.83
N GLU A 149 29.78 -11.36 -8.70
CA GLU A 149 28.35 -11.08 -8.66
C GLU A 149 27.99 -9.84 -9.50
N LYS A 150 28.73 -8.73 -9.38
CA LYS A 150 28.53 -7.53 -10.21
C LYS A 150 28.70 -7.81 -11.71
N ALA A 151 29.72 -8.59 -12.08
CA ALA A 151 29.95 -8.97 -13.46
C ALA A 151 28.79 -9.81 -14.03
N SER A 152 28.27 -10.74 -13.23
CA SER A 152 27.10 -11.54 -13.59
C SER A 152 25.87 -10.66 -13.84
N LEU A 153 25.58 -9.70 -12.94
CA LEU A 153 24.45 -8.77 -13.11
C LEU A 153 24.58 -7.93 -14.39
N SER A 154 25.79 -7.41 -14.67
CA SER A 154 26.02 -6.62 -15.88
C SER A 154 25.80 -7.44 -17.14
N GLY A 155 26.22 -8.71 -17.16
CA GLY A 155 26.00 -9.60 -18.31
C GLY A 155 24.52 -9.91 -18.56
N THR A 156 23.75 -10.17 -17.50
CA THR A 156 22.30 -10.33 -17.62
C THR A 156 21.62 -9.07 -18.15
N GLN A 157 22.08 -7.90 -17.71
CA GLN A 157 21.52 -6.63 -18.14
C GLN A 157 21.76 -6.35 -19.63
N THR A 158 22.98 -6.63 -20.14
CA THR A 158 23.27 -6.44 -21.57
C THR A 158 22.38 -7.34 -22.43
N ILE A 159 22.16 -8.60 -22.01
CA ILE A 159 21.26 -9.52 -22.71
C ILE A 159 19.82 -8.99 -22.72
N LYS A 160 19.33 -8.47 -21.58
CA LYS A 160 17.99 -7.83 -21.52
C LYS A 160 17.88 -6.63 -22.46
N ALA A 161 18.90 -5.76 -22.51
CA ALA A 161 18.92 -4.60 -23.39
C ALA A 161 18.88 -5.01 -24.87
N GLU A 162 19.65 -6.02 -25.25
CA GLU A 162 19.64 -6.56 -26.61
C GLU A 162 18.30 -7.20 -27.00
N LEU A 163 17.67 -7.91 -26.05
CA LEU A 163 16.35 -8.51 -26.25
C LEU A 163 15.28 -7.44 -26.48
N GLU A 164 15.29 -6.35 -25.69
CA GLU A 164 14.35 -5.24 -25.87
C GLU A 164 14.57 -4.53 -27.22
N GLN A 165 15.83 -4.30 -27.62
CA GLN A 165 16.13 -3.75 -28.95
C GLN A 165 15.65 -4.68 -30.08
N ALA A 166 15.77 -6.00 -29.91
CA ALA A 166 15.24 -6.97 -30.87
C ALA A 166 13.71 -6.93 -30.96
N LYS A 167 13.01 -6.79 -29.80
CA LYS A 167 11.55 -6.61 -29.71
C LYS A 167 11.08 -5.31 -30.37
N ILE A 168 11.82 -4.21 -30.20
CA ILE A 168 11.52 -2.95 -30.88
C ILE A 168 11.74 -3.09 -32.39
N ALA A 169 12.83 -3.73 -32.81
CA ALA A 169 13.16 -3.92 -34.22
C ALA A 169 12.14 -4.78 -34.97
N ILE A 170 11.57 -5.82 -34.35
CA ILE A 170 10.52 -6.62 -34.98
C ILE A 170 9.22 -5.82 -35.17
N GLU A 171 8.84 -4.98 -34.21
CA GLU A 171 7.68 -4.10 -34.35
C GLU A 171 7.89 -3.03 -35.43
N GLN A 172 9.11 -2.51 -35.57
CA GLN A 172 9.47 -1.62 -36.68
C GLN A 172 9.41 -2.34 -38.04
N ALA A 173 9.99 -3.54 -38.14
CA ALA A 173 9.95 -4.35 -39.35
C ALA A 173 8.50 -4.68 -39.76
N ARG A 174 7.63 -4.95 -38.79
CA ARG A 174 6.19 -5.17 -39.00
C ARG A 174 5.48 -3.95 -39.58
N ARG A 175 5.81 -2.74 -39.13
CA ARG A 175 5.22 -1.49 -39.63
C ARG A 175 5.62 -1.17 -41.07
N VAL A 176 6.86 -1.51 -41.45
CA VAL A 176 7.40 -1.23 -42.79
C VAL A 176 7.16 -2.41 -43.77
N GLY A 177 6.74 -3.57 -43.26
CA GLY A 177 6.45 -4.76 -44.07
C GLY A 177 7.68 -5.60 -44.43
N ASP A 178 8.77 -5.49 -43.67
CA ASP A 178 10.00 -6.26 -43.88
C ASP A 178 9.87 -7.67 -43.29
N LEU A 179 9.27 -8.57 -44.07
CA LEU A 179 9.00 -9.96 -43.66
C LEU A 179 10.29 -10.77 -43.42
N ALA A 180 11.37 -10.48 -44.15
CA ALA A 180 12.64 -11.19 -43.98
C ALA A 180 13.25 -10.87 -42.62
N ARG A 181 13.32 -9.59 -42.27
CA ARG A 181 13.84 -9.14 -40.97
C ARG A 181 12.96 -9.60 -39.81
N MET A 182 11.63 -9.62 -39.98
CA MET A 182 10.72 -10.18 -38.99
C MET A 182 11.02 -11.64 -38.70
N SER A 183 11.17 -12.47 -39.74
CA SER A 183 11.44 -13.91 -39.58
C SER A 183 12.78 -14.18 -38.89
N GLU A 184 13.83 -13.43 -39.24
CA GLU A 184 15.15 -13.53 -38.61
C GLU A 184 15.09 -13.21 -37.11
N LEU A 185 14.41 -12.13 -36.73
CA LEU A 185 14.28 -11.72 -35.32
C LEU A 185 13.38 -12.67 -34.54
N GLN A 186 12.22 -13.04 -35.09
CA GLN A 186 11.20 -13.83 -34.40
C GLN A 186 11.64 -15.28 -34.14
N TYR A 187 12.32 -15.91 -35.10
CA TYR A 187 12.69 -17.33 -35.01
C TYR A 187 14.17 -17.56 -34.73
N GLY A 188 15.02 -16.53 -34.86
CA GLY A 188 16.45 -16.60 -34.55
C GLY A 188 16.80 -15.85 -33.28
N LYS A 189 16.96 -14.53 -33.41
CA LYS A 189 17.62 -13.69 -32.39
C LYS A 189 16.85 -13.61 -31.07
N ILE A 190 15.52 -13.43 -31.12
CA ILE A 190 14.70 -13.30 -29.89
C ILE A 190 14.72 -14.59 -29.07
N PRO A 191 14.39 -15.78 -29.63
CA PRO A 191 14.46 -17.04 -28.88
C PRO A 191 15.85 -17.36 -28.32
N GLU A 192 16.91 -17.01 -29.06
CA GLU A 192 18.29 -17.19 -28.58
C GLU A 192 18.57 -16.32 -27.34
N LEU A 193 18.24 -15.03 -27.41
CA LEU A 193 18.42 -14.10 -26.29
C LEU A 193 17.54 -14.47 -25.09
N GLU A 194 16.30 -14.93 -25.31
CA GLU A 194 15.43 -15.44 -24.23
C GLU A 194 16.04 -16.65 -23.53
N LYS A 195 16.62 -17.58 -24.30
CA LYS A 195 17.29 -18.76 -23.74
C LYS A 195 18.56 -18.39 -22.96
N GLN A 196 19.36 -17.46 -23.48
CA GLN A 196 20.55 -16.94 -22.79
C GLN A 196 20.16 -16.23 -21.50
N LEU A 197 19.12 -15.39 -21.53
CA LEU A 197 18.60 -14.67 -20.38
C LEU A 197 18.11 -15.63 -19.29
N ALA A 198 17.32 -16.64 -19.66
CA ALA A 198 16.83 -17.64 -18.73
C ALA A 198 17.97 -18.41 -18.04
N ALA A 199 19.01 -18.79 -18.80
CA ALA A 199 20.20 -19.43 -18.26
C ALA A 199 20.98 -18.51 -17.29
N ALA A 200 21.17 -17.24 -17.66
CA ALA A 200 21.83 -16.25 -16.82
C ALA A 200 21.06 -16.00 -15.51
N THR A 201 19.74 -15.77 -15.59
CA THR A 201 18.89 -15.55 -14.41
C THR A 201 18.84 -16.77 -13.48
N GLN A 202 18.87 -18.00 -14.02
CA GLN A 202 18.93 -19.21 -13.19
C GLN A 202 20.27 -19.35 -12.47
N SER A 203 21.37 -18.90 -13.10
CA SER A 203 22.69 -18.85 -12.47
C SER A 203 22.74 -17.80 -11.35
N GLU A 204 22.16 -16.62 -11.56
CA GLU A 204 22.07 -15.56 -10.53
C GLU A 204 21.39 -16.08 -9.26
N GLY A 205 20.26 -16.79 -9.40
CA GLY A 205 19.51 -17.32 -8.26
C GLY A 205 20.26 -18.32 -7.37
N LYS A 206 21.36 -18.93 -7.87
CA LYS A 206 22.21 -19.84 -7.10
C LYS A 206 23.48 -19.19 -6.55
N THR A 207 23.89 -18.06 -7.12
CA THR A 207 25.24 -17.51 -6.94
C THR A 207 25.23 -16.20 -6.13
N MET A 208 24.11 -15.48 -6.11
CA MET A 208 24.03 -14.17 -5.43
C MET A 208 23.85 -14.32 -3.91
N ARG A 209 24.88 -13.94 -3.15
CA ARG A 209 24.86 -13.85 -1.68
C ARG A 209 25.01 -12.41 -1.20
N LEU A 210 25.91 -11.63 -1.80
CA LEU A 210 26.26 -10.28 -1.33
C LEU A 210 25.35 -9.20 -1.92
N LEU A 211 24.84 -9.41 -3.14
CA LEU A 211 23.96 -8.50 -3.84
C LEU A 211 22.53 -9.01 -3.88
N ARG A 212 21.59 -8.12 -3.55
CA ARG A 212 20.16 -8.33 -3.79
C ARG A 212 19.73 -7.41 -4.93
N ASN A 213 19.23 -7.99 -6.01
CA ASN A 213 18.72 -7.25 -7.17
C ASN A 213 17.21 -7.38 -7.37
N LYS A 214 16.49 -8.03 -6.44
CA LYS A 214 15.06 -8.28 -6.52
C LYS A 214 14.29 -7.26 -5.69
N VAL A 215 13.38 -6.54 -6.32
CA VAL A 215 12.35 -5.75 -5.66
C VAL A 215 11.20 -6.70 -5.29
N THR A 216 10.99 -6.85 -3.98
CA THR A 216 9.93 -7.65 -3.37
C THR A 216 8.86 -6.77 -2.75
N ASP A 217 7.81 -7.38 -2.24
CA ASP A 217 6.76 -6.74 -1.45
C ASP A 217 7.32 -6.05 -0.20
N ALA A 218 8.41 -6.56 0.38
CA ALA A 218 9.10 -5.92 1.50
C ALA A 218 9.66 -4.53 1.14
N GLU A 219 10.37 -4.39 0.02
CA GLU A 219 10.91 -3.08 -0.41
C GLU A 219 9.79 -2.08 -0.69
N ILE A 220 8.66 -2.54 -1.26
CA ILE A 220 7.48 -1.70 -1.48
C ILE A 220 6.89 -1.21 -0.16
N ALA A 221 6.76 -2.12 0.82
CA ALA A 221 6.27 -1.77 2.14
C ALA A 221 7.23 -0.82 2.88
N GLU A 222 8.54 -0.97 2.73
CA GLU A 222 9.54 -0.07 3.31
C GLU A 222 9.47 1.35 2.74
N VAL A 223 9.31 1.49 1.41
CA VAL A 223 9.09 2.79 0.77
C VAL A 223 7.80 3.41 1.28
N LEU A 224 6.71 2.65 1.29
CA LEU A 224 5.41 3.16 1.73
C LEU A 224 5.39 3.52 3.21
N ALA A 225 6.09 2.76 4.06
CA ALA A 225 6.26 3.07 5.47
C ALA A 225 6.97 4.41 5.68
N ARG A 226 7.99 4.72 4.87
CA ARG A 226 8.66 6.05 4.90
C ARG A 226 7.73 7.18 4.49
N TRP A 227 6.82 6.94 3.53
CA TRP A 227 5.87 7.96 3.07
C TRP A 227 4.72 8.20 4.05
N THR A 228 4.20 7.13 4.65
CA THR A 228 2.96 7.15 5.44
C THR A 228 3.19 7.17 6.96
N GLY A 229 4.40 6.80 7.41
CA GLY A 229 4.71 6.59 8.82
C GLY A 229 4.15 5.29 9.41
N ILE A 230 3.44 4.48 8.62
CA ILE A 230 2.86 3.21 9.08
C ILE A 230 3.96 2.14 9.12
N PRO A 231 4.15 1.41 10.23
CA PRO A 231 5.17 0.36 10.31
C PRO A 231 4.97 -0.76 9.29
N VAL A 232 6.06 -1.23 8.68
CA VAL A 232 6.07 -2.37 7.73
C VAL A 232 5.41 -3.61 8.32
N SER A 233 5.65 -3.88 9.61
CA SER A 233 5.05 -5.01 10.32
C SER A 233 3.52 -5.00 10.31
N ARG A 234 2.89 -3.82 10.30
CA ARG A 234 1.42 -3.69 10.19
C ARG A 234 0.93 -3.91 8.77
N MET A 235 1.68 -3.46 7.76
CA MET A 235 1.30 -3.63 6.34
C MET A 235 1.42 -5.09 5.88
N MET A 236 2.44 -5.80 6.37
CA MET A 236 2.74 -7.18 6.01
C MET A 236 2.02 -8.22 6.89
N GLU A 237 1.26 -7.77 7.89
CA GLU A 237 0.53 -8.67 8.77
C GLU A 237 -0.56 -9.43 8.00
N SER A 238 -0.64 -10.75 8.22
CA SER A 238 -1.72 -11.55 7.65
C SER A 238 -3.07 -11.05 8.16
N GLU A 239 -3.95 -10.67 7.23
CA GLU A 239 -5.31 -10.21 7.57
C GLU A 239 -6.06 -11.27 8.41
N ARG A 240 -5.84 -12.55 8.14
CA ARG A 240 -6.43 -13.64 8.94
C ARG A 240 -5.99 -13.57 10.40
N ASP A 241 -4.68 -13.52 10.64
CA ASP A 241 -4.12 -13.56 12.00
C ASP A 241 -4.37 -12.23 12.74
N LYS A 242 -4.54 -11.13 12.01
CA LYS A 242 -5.03 -9.85 12.52
C LYS A 242 -6.48 -10.02 13.01
N LEU A 243 -7.40 -10.46 12.16
CA LEU A 243 -8.82 -10.60 12.48
C LEU A 243 -9.14 -11.63 13.58
N LEU A 244 -8.30 -12.66 13.75
CA LEU A 244 -8.44 -13.66 14.82
C LEU A 244 -8.16 -13.09 16.22
N ARG A 245 -7.41 -11.99 16.31
CA ARG A 245 -7.10 -11.29 17.57
C ARG A 245 -7.91 -10.01 17.76
N MET A 246 -8.95 -9.80 16.95
CA MET A 246 -9.67 -8.53 16.92
C MET A 246 -10.24 -8.16 18.29
N GLU A 247 -10.93 -9.07 18.98
CA GLU A 247 -11.52 -8.80 20.29
C GLU A 247 -10.45 -8.37 21.30
N GLN A 248 -9.34 -9.11 21.34
CA GLN A 248 -8.21 -8.79 22.22
C GLN A 248 -7.66 -7.39 21.95
N GLU A 249 -7.43 -7.05 20.68
CA GLU A 249 -6.91 -5.75 20.30
C GLU A 249 -7.90 -4.61 20.54
N LEU A 250 -9.20 -4.84 20.33
CA LEU A 250 -10.25 -3.86 20.66
C LEU A 250 -10.32 -3.64 22.17
N HIS A 251 -10.20 -4.70 22.98
CA HIS A 251 -10.22 -4.62 24.44
C HIS A 251 -8.99 -3.94 25.06
N HIS A 252 -7.89 -3.74 24.30
CA HIS A 252 -6.77 -2.92 24.78
C HIS A 252 -7.18 -1.46 25.03
N ARG A 253 -8.21 -0.95 24.32
CA ARG A 253 -8.74 0.41 24.49
C ARG A 253 -10.16 0.44 25.03
N VAL A 254 -10.99 -0.54 24.66
CA VAL A 254 -12.40 -0.61 25.03
C VAL A 254 -12.57 -1.48 26.28
N ILE A 255 -12.96 -0.85 27.38
CA ILE A 255 -13.18 -1.54 28.66
C ILE A 255 -14.64 -2.01 28.73
N GLY A 256 -14.85 -3.32 28.92
CA GLY A 256 -16.16 -3.96 28.91
C GLY A 256 -16.80 -3.92 27.51
N GLN A 257 -18.13 -3.80 27.45
CA GLN A 257 -18.90 -3.84 26.20
C GLN A 257 -18.67 -5.15 25.41
N ASP A 258 -18.48 -6.26 26.11
CA ASP A 258 -18.04 -7.54 25.54
C ASP A 258 -18.95 -8.01 24.40
N GLU A 259 -20.27 -7.91 24.59
CA GLU A 259 -21.27 -8.25 23.57
C GLU A 259 -21.12 -7.40 22.30
N ALA A 260 -20.88 -6.09 22.45
CA ALA A 260 -20.73 -5.18 21.31
C ALA A 260 -19.43 -5.47 20.55
N VAL A 261 -18.33 -5.72 21.26
CA VAL A 261 -17.04 -6.09 20.68
C VAL A 261 -17.18 -7.41 19.91
N GLU A 262 -17.76 -8.45 20.54
CA GLU A 262 -17.97 -9.75 19.91
C GLU A 262 -18.88 -9.65 18.66
N ALA A 263 -19.98 -8.90 18.74
CA ALA A 263 -20.90 -8.73 17.61
C ALA A 263 -20.23 -8.05 16.41
N VAL A 264 -19.44 -6.99 16.66
CA VAL A 264 -18.67 -6.28 15.64
C VAL A 264 -17.62 -7.21 15.03
N SER A 265 -16.83 -7.89 15.86
CA SER A 265 -15.78 -8.79 15.41
C SER A 265 -16.30 -9.95 14.57
N ASN A 266 -17.41 -10.57 14.99
CA ASN A 266 -18.06 -11.64 14.23
C ASN A 266 -18.59 -11.17 12.88
N ALA A 267 -19.21 -10.00 12.81
CA ALA A 267 -19.74 -9.46 11.55
C ALA A 267 -18.62 -9.11 10.56
N ILE A 268 -17.54 -8.49 11.01
CA ILE A 268 -16.40 -8.15 10.16
C ILE A 268 -15.70 -9.41 9.66
N ARG A 269 -15.50 -10.42 10.52
CA ARG A 269 -14.94 -11.71 10.10
C ARG A 269 -15.79 -12.40 9.04
N ARG A 270 -17.13 -12.37 9.17
CA ARG A 270 -18.03 -12.91 8.13
C ARG A 270 -17.86 -12.20 6.79
N SER A 271 -17.79 -10.87 6.81
CA SER A 271 -17.55 -10.09 5.58
C SER A 271 -16.22 -10.44 4.93
N ARG A 272 -15.13 -10.46 5.71
CA ARG A 272 -13.78 -10.74 5.21
C ARG A 272 -13.58 -12.19 4.76
N ALA A 273 -14.35 -13.13 5.30
CA ALA A 273 -14.41 -14.51 4.85
C ALA A 273 -15.19 -14.69 3.53
N GLY A 274 -15.75 -13.62 2.95
CA GLY A 274 -16.56 -13.69 1.73
C GLY A 274 -17.92 -14.37 1.94
N LEU A 275 -18.39 -14.45 3.19
CA LEU A 275 -19.69 -15.02 3.55
C LEU A 275 -20.83 -14.00 3.49
N SER A 276 -20.51 -12.72 3.26
CA SER A 276 -21.45 -11.63 3.06
C SER A 276 -21.47 -11.19 1.61
N ASP A 277 -22.52 -10.46 1.20
CA ASP A 277 -22.59 -9.85 -0.13
C ASP A 277 -21.41 -8.88 -0.36
N PRO A 278 -20.58 -9.08 -1.40
CA PRO A 278 -19.41 -8.24 -1.68
C PRO A 278 -19.77 -6.82 -2.14
N ASN A 279 -21.05 -6.56 -2.47
CA ASN A 279 -21.50 -5.22 -2.82
C ASN A 279 -21.86 -4.37 -1.60
N ARG A 280 -21.87 -4.92 -0.39
CA ARG A 280 -22.23 -4.18 0.83
C ARG A 280 -20.97 -3.65 1.54
N PRO A 281 -21.11 -2.65 2.44
CA PRO A 281 -20.03 -2.28 3.36
C PRO A 281 -19.53 -3.47 4.18
N ILE A 282 -18.30 -3.39 4.69
CA ILE A 282 -17.65 -4.44 5.50
C ILE A 282 -18.52 -4.84 6.70
N GLY A 283 -19.20 -3.85 7.28
CA GLY A 283 -20.16 -4.07 8.34
C GLY A 283 -21.04 -2.83 8.53
N SER A 284 -22.25 -3.06 9.00
CA SER A 284 -23.18 -2.02 9.39
C SER A 284 -23.75 -2.30 10.78
N PHE A 285 -23.66 -1.31 11.66
CA PHE A 285 -23.99 -1.48 13.08
C PHE A 285 -24.85 -0.33 13.59
N LEU A 286 -25.75 -0.64 14.53
CA LEU A 286 -26.50 0.34 15.30
C LEU A 286 -26.16 0.18 16.78
N PHE A 287 -25.43 1.14 17.35
CA PHE A 287 -25.01 1.16 18.73
C PHE A 287 -26.04 1.89 19.61
N LEU A 288 -26.74 1.11 20.44
CA LEU A 288 -27.74 1.59 21.41
C LEU A 288 -27.14 1.64 22.81
N GLY A 289 -27.59 2.59 23.63
CA GLY A 289 -27.11 2.75 25.02
C GLY A 289 -26.91 4.20 25.44
N PRO A 290 -26.53 4.44 26.70
CA PRO A 290 -26.33 5.81 27.20
C PRO A 290 -25.06 6.46 26.61
N THR A 291 -24.95 7.78 26.77
CA THR A 291 -23.76 8.52 26.37
C THR A 291 -22.57 8.21 27.29
N GLY A 292 -21.35 8.35 26.77
CA GLY A 292 -20.13 8.19 27.56
C GLY A 292 -19.71 6.75 27.90
N VAL A 293 -20.44 5.73 27.45
CA VAL A 293 -20.12 4.30 27.74
C VAL A 293 -19.12 3.65 26.77
N GLY A 294 -18.58 4.43 25.82
CA GLY A 294 -17.53 3.94 24.91
C GLY A 294 -17.95 3.64 23.47
N LYS A 295 -19.18 4.00 23.05
CA LYS A 295 -19.63 3.82 21.64
C LYS A 295 -18.66 4.44 20.63
N THR A 296 -18.32 5.72 20.81
CA THR A 296 -17.37 6.43 19.95
C THR A 296 -15.96 5.89 20.10
N GLU A 297 -15.57 5.40 21.28
CA GLU A 297 -14.25 4.83 21.51
C GLU A 297 -14.08 3.50 20.78
N LEU A 298 -15.12 2.67 20.74
CA LEU A 298 -15.15 1.46 19.92
C LEU A 298 -15.02 1.79 18.42
N CYS A 299 -15.65 2.87 17.94
CA CYS A 299 -15.51 3.32 16.55
C CYS A 299 -14.06 3.72 16.22
N LYS A 300 -13.43 4.52 17.08
CA LYS A 300 -12.03 4.95 16.91
C LYS A 300 -11.06 3.77 16.98
N THR A 301 -11.26 2.90 17.95
CA THR A 301 -10.45 1.69 18.13
C THR A 301 -10.59 0.76 16.92
N LEU A 302 -11.80 0.64 16.39
CA LEU A 302 -12.05 -0.13 15.17
C LEU A 302 -11.39 0.51 13.94
N ALA A 303 -11.42 1.84 13.81
CA ALA A 303 -10.73 2.55 12.75
C ALA A 303 -9.22 2.31 12.80
N ASN A 304 -8.63 2.39 14.00
CA ASN A 304 -7.22 2.07 14.22
C ASN A 304 -6.90 0.62 13.84
N PHE A 305 -7.72 -0.33 14.31
CA PHE A 305 -7.49 -1.73 14.08
C PHE A 305 -7.61 -2.09 12.59
N MET A 306 -8.69 -1.68 11.92
CA MET A 306 -8.96 -2.06 10.54
C MET A 306 -8.12 -1.28 9.51
N PHE A 307 -7.86 0.00 9.78
CA PHE A 307 -7.32 0.94 8.81
C PHE A 307 -6.05 1.66 9.29
N ASP A 308 -5.45 1.15 10.37
CA ASP A 308 -4.13 1.54 10.90
C ASP A 308 -4.04 3.01 11.38
N SER A 309 -5.17 3.71 11.51
CA SER A 309 -5.23 5.13 11.92
C SER A 309 -6.59 5.49 12.55
N ASP A 310 -6.57 6.24 13.66
CA ASP A 310 -7.78 6.83 14.27
C ASP A 310 -8.42 7.87 13.34
N ASP A 311 -7.62 8.51 12.47
CA ASP A 311 -8.08 9.49 11.47
C ASP A 311 -8.83 8.81 10.32
N ALA A 312 -8.83 7.47 10.24
CA ALA A 312 -9.66 6.72 9.32
C ALA A 312 -11.13 6.63 9.78
N MET A 313 -11.60 7.62 10.54
CA MET A 313 -12.98 7.75 10.97
C MET A 313 -13.60 9.03 10.39
N VAL A 314 -14.70 8.87 9.66
CA VAL A 314 -15.55 9.98 9.19
C VAL A 314 -16.71 10.11 10.16
N ARG A 315 -16.68 11.12 11.03
CA ARG A 315 -17.77 11.38 11.97
C ARG A 315 -18.73 12.42 11.40
N ILE A 316 -20.02 12.12 11.46
CA ILE A 316 -21.09 13.01 11.00
C ILE A 316 -22.13 13.08 12.11
N ASP A 317 -22.35 14.29 12.64
CA ASP A 317 -23.38 14.56 13.62
C ASP A 317 -24.73 14.73 12.91
N MET A 318 -25.67 13.81 13.14
CA MET A 318 -26.98 13.83 12.48
C MET A 318 -27.89 14.97 12.99
N SER A 319 -27.55 15.61 14.11
CA SER A 319 -28.22 16.83 14.56
C SER A 319 -28.01 18.01 13.60
N GLU A 320 -26.95 18.00 12.77
CA GLU A 320 -26.78 18.99 11.69
C GLU A 320 -27.64 18.71 10.45
N PHE A 321 -28.29 17.54 10.40
CA PHE A 321 -29.04 17.02 9.25
C PHE A 321 -30.54 16.84 9.53
N MET A 322 -31.11 17.64 10.44
CA MET A 322 -32.52 17.57 10.84
C MET A 322 -33.50 18.13 9.80
N GLU A 323 -33.03 19.00 8.90
CA GLU A 323 -33.87 19.71 7.95
C GLU A 323 -33.69 19.20 6.52
N LYS A 324 -34.73 19.22 5.69
CA LYS A 324 -34.67 18.69 4.32
C LYS A 324 -33.53 19.27 3.46
N HIS A 325 -33.25 20.57 3.59
CA HIS A 325 -32.18 21.27 2.84
C HIS A 325 -30.77 20.91 3.35
N SER A 326 -30.64 20.45 4.59
CA SER A 326 -29.36 20.01 5.12
C SER A 326 -28.93 18.65 4.55
N VAL A 327 -29.88 17.79 4.17
CA VAL A 327 -29.63 16.46 3.57
C VAL A 327 -28.81 16.56 2.28
N SER A 328 -29.08 17.57 1.44
CA SER A 328 -28.31 17.76 0.21
C SER A 328 -26.84 18.11 0.47
N ARG A 329 -26.47 18.61 1.66
CA ARG A 329 -25.06 18.83 2.02
C ARG A 329 -24.31 17.52 2.28
N LEU A 330 -25.01 16.44 2.63
CA LEU A 330 -24.39 15.14 2.90
C LEU A 330 -23.88 14.48 1.61
N VAL A 331 -24.65 14.58 0.53
CA VAL A 331 -24.41 13.90 -0.76
C VAL A 331 -23.94 14.85 -1.85
N GLY A 332 -24.21 16.15 -1.70
CA GLY A 332 -23.95 17.20 -2.67
C GLY A 332 -25.24 17.70 -3.30
N ALA A 333 -25.35 19.02 -3.47
CA ALA A 333 -26.53 19.61 -4.09
C ALA A 333 -26.58 19.26 -5.59
N PRO A 334 -27.77 19.15 -6.20
CA PRO A 334 -27.91 18.96 -7.65
C PRO A 334 -27.62 20.27 -8.42
N PRO A 335 -27.41 20.20 -9.77
CA PRO A 335 -27.16 21.40 -10.58
C PRO A 335 -28.26 22.46 -10.40
N GLY A 336 -27.86 23.70 -10.10
CA GLY A 336 -28.78 24.83 -9.92
C GLY A 336 -29.11 25.20 -8.46
N TYR A 337 -28.56 24.47 -7.48
CA TYR A 337 -28.71 24.78 -6.04
C TYR A 337 -27.40 25.34 -5.44
N VAL A 338 -27.53 26.15 -4.38
CA VAL A 338 -26.37 26.67 -3.62
C VAL A 338 -25.59 25.49 -3.03
N GLY A 339 -24.27 25.48 -3.17
CA GLY A 339 -23.40 24.37 -2.73
C GLY A 339 -23.16 23.27 -3.78
N TYR A 340 -23.67 23.42 -5.02
CA TYR A 340 -23.42 22.46 -6.11
C TYR A 340 -21.91 22.21 -6.39
N GLU A 341 -21.07 23.24 -6.20
CA GLU A 341 -19.63 23.12 -6.41
C GLU A 341 -18.87 22.53 -5.21
N GLU A 342 -19.48 22.47 -4.02
CA GLU A 342 -18.80 22.08 -2.76
C GLU A 342 -18.75 20.56 -2.52
N GLY A 343 -19.45 19.76 -3.35
CA GLY A 343 -19.55 18.30 -3.15
C GLY A 343 -20.37 17.94 -1.91
N GLY A 344 -20.56 16.65 -1.66
CA GLY A 344 -21.21 16.17 -0.44
C GLY A 344 -20.20 15.88 0.66
N TYR A 345 -20.53 16.18 1.91
CA TYR A 345 -19.65 15.92 3.05
C TYR A 345 -19.28 14.43 3.15
N LEU A 346 -20.27 13.53 3.08
CA LEU A 346 -20.05 12.09 3.17
C LEU A 346 -19.39 11.55 1.89
N THR A 347 -19.91 11.94 0.72
CA THR A 347 -19.42 11.43 -0.57
C THR A 347 -17.97 11.85 -0.82
N GLU A 348 -17.59 13.08 -0.50
CA GLU A 348 -16.20 13.54 -0.63
C GLU A 348 -15.26 12.90 0.40
N ALA A 349 -15.71 12.73 1.65
CA ALA A 349 -14.90 12.10 2.69
C ALA A 349 -14.58 10.64 2.33
N VAL A 350 -15.58 9.86 1.89
CA VAL A 350 -15.40 8.46 1.49
C VAL A 350 -14.64 8.35 0.17
N ARG A 351 -14.88 9.26 -0.78
CA ARG A 351 -14.09 9.30 -2.03
C ARG A 351 -12.60 9.53 -1.77
N ARG A 352 -12.26 10.41 -0.81
CA ARG A 352 -10.87 10.67 -0.42
C ARG A 352 -10.29 9.52 0.42
N ARG A 353 -11.10 8.88 1.28
CA ARG A 353 -10.65 7.79 2.15
C ARG A 353 -11.65 6.60 2.09
N PRO A 354 -11.52 5.73 1.06
CA PRO A 354 -12.43 4.60 0.87
C PRO A 354 -12.36 3.55 1.99
N TYR A 355 -11.22 3.46 2.68
CA TYR A 355 -10.98 2.61 3.83
C TYR A 355 -11.19 3.41 5.11
N SER A 356 -12.43 3.42 5.62
CA SER A 356 -12.78 4.23 6.78
C SER A 356 -13.96 3.68 7.58
N VAL A 357 -14.03 4.05 8.86
CA VAL A 357 -15.21 3.88 9.71
C VAL A 357 -16.07 5.14 9.56
N ILE A 358 -17.32 4.98 9.14
CA ILE A 358 -18.28 6.08 9.04
C ILE A 358 -19.14 6.04 10.29
N LEU A 359 -19.02 7.07 11.14
CA LEU A 359 -19.80 7.23 12.35
C LEU A 359 -20.92 8.26 12.12
N LEU A 360 -22.17 7.78 12.11
CA LEU A 360 -23.39 8.58 12.07
C LEU A 360 -23.90 8.74 13.50
N ASP A 361 -23.58 9.87 14.12
CA ASP A 361 -23.87 10.12 15.54
C ASP A 361 -25.31 10.62 15.71
N GLU A 362 -26.01 10.15 16.75
CA GLU A 362 -27.40 10.52 17.05
C GLU A 362 -28.38 10.33 15.87
N VAL A 363 -28.36 9.14 15.25
CA VAL A 363 -29.12 8.87 14.01
C VAL A 363 -30.63 9.09 14.13
N GLU A 364 -31.18 9.02 15.35
CA GLU A 364 -32.59 9.34 15.63
C GLU A 364 -32.97 10.81 15.36
N LYS A 365 -31.99 11.72 15.29
CA LYS A 365 -32.19 13.13 14.99
C LYS A 365 -32.22 13.42 13.49
N ALA A 366 -31.72 12.50 12.66
CA ALA A 366 -31.63 12.69 11.23
C ALA A 366 -33.01 12.93 10.58
N HIS A 367 -33.06 13.77 9.56
CA HIS A 367 -34.24 13.90 8.71
C HIS A 367 -34.55 12.55 8.03
N PRO A 368 -35.83 12.16 7.85
CA PRO A 368 -36.21 10.90 7.22
C PRO A 368 -35.55 10.61 5.85
N ASP A 369 -35.35 11.65 5.03
CA ASP A 369 -34.69 11.52 3.72
C ASP A 369 -33.22 11.04 3.81
N VAL A 370 -32.55 11.21 4.96
CA VAL A 370 -31.20 10.66 5.19
C VAL A 370 -31.23 9.13 5.15
N PHE A 371 -32.28 8.50 5.67
CA PHE A 371 -32.38 7.04 5.68
C PHE A 371 -32.49 6.44 4.27
N ASN A 372 -33.04 7.17 3.29
CA ASN A 372 -33.05 6.72 1.90
C ASN A 372 -31.62 6.63 1.33
N ILE A 373 -30.77 7.61 1.67
CA ILE A 373 -29.35 7.61 1.31
C ILE A 373 -28.62 6.47 2.01
N LEU A 374 -28.89 6.27 3.30
CA LEU A 374 -28.28 5.19 4.07
C LEU A 374 -28.67 3.82 3.53
N LEU A 375 -29.94 3.59 3.17
CA LEU A 375 -30.38 2.34 2.56
C LEU A 375 -29.59 2.02 1.28
N GLN A 376 -29.40 3.02 0.41
CA GLN A 376 -28.59 2.84 -0.80
C GLN A 376 -27.14 2.43 -0.46
N VAL A 377 -26.53 3.05 0.55
CA VAL A 377 -25.19 2.68 1.02
C VAL A 377 -25.16 1.28 1.63
N LEU A 378 -26.18 0.93 2.42
CA LEU A 378 -26.24 -0.35 3.14
C LEU A 378 -26.57 -1.55 2.23
N ASP A 379 -27.23 -1.32 1.11
CA ASP A 379 -27.64 -2.36 0.16
C ASP A 379 -26.66 -2.48 -1.01
N ASP A 380 -26.36 -1.37 -1.69
CA ASP A 380 -25.53 -1.37 -2.91
C ASP A 380 -24.06 -1.06 -2.65
N GLY A 381 -23.70 -0.63 -1.42
CA GLY A 381 -22.35 -0.20 -1.05
C GLY A 381 -21.83 0.92 -1.95
N ARG A 382 -22.72 1.68 -2.57
CA ARG A 382 -22.39 2.75 -3.51
C ARG A 382 -23.38 3.88 -3.36
N LEU A 383 -22.90 5.10 -3.53
CA LEU A 383 -23.74 6.29 -3.48
C LEU A 383 -23.38 7.23 -4.62
N THR A 384 -24.37 7.66 -5.39
CA THR A 384 -24.17 8.64 -6.46
C THR A 384 -24.36 10.05 -5.90
N ASP A 385 -23.34 10.88 -6.04
CA ASP A 385 -23.35 12.27 -5.58
C ASP A 385 -24.24 13.18 -6.44
N GLY A 386 -24.46 14.42 -5.99
CA GLY A 386 -25.23 15.43 -6.73
C GLY A 386 -24.62 15.82 -8.09
N GLN A 387 -23.38 15.43 -8.37
CA GLN A 387 -22.68 15.65 -9.64
C GLN A 387 -22.75 14.42 -10.58
N GLY A 388 -23.41 13.34 -10.15
CA GLY A 388 -23.55 12.10 -10.90
C GLY A 388 -22.35 11.15 -10.80
N ARG A 389 -21.44 11.36 -9.84
CA ARG A 389 -20.29 10.48 -9.59
C ARG A 389 -20.68 9.43 -8.55
N THR A 390 -20.40 8.18 -8.85
CA THR A 390 -20.63 7.08 -7.89
C THR A 390 -19.41 6.90 -6.99
N VAL A 391 -19.64 6.96 -5.69
CA VAL A 391 -18.65 6.73 -4.62
C VAL A 391 -18.82 5.32 -4.06
N ASP A 392 -17.72 4.64 -3.81
CA ASP A 392 -17.67 3.24 -3.34
C ASP A 392 -17.52 3.17 -1.81
N PHE A 393 -18.44 2.48 -1.15
CA PHE A 393 -18.51 2.28 0.30
C PHE A 393 -18.18 0.83 0.70
N ARG A 394 -17.87 -0.06 -0.24
CA ARG A 394 -17.59 -1.49 0.04
C ARG A 394 -16.41 -1.71 1.00
N ASN A 395 -15.49 -0.74 1.09
CA ASN A 395 -14.34 -0.76 1.99
C ASN A 395 -14.58 -0.02 3.32
N THR A 396 -15.82 0.36 3.62
CA THR A 396 -16.18 1.12 4.82
C THR A 396 -16.84 0.24 5.87
N VAL A 397 -16.76 0.66 7.13
CA VAL A 397 -17.60 0.15 8.23
C VAL A 397 -18.57 1.26 8.63
N VAL A 398 -19.87 1.04 8.50
CA VAL A 398 -20.90 2.04 8.82
C VAL A 398 -21.42 1.79 10.24
N ILE A 399 -21.25 2.76 11.12
CA ILE A 399 -21.73 2.70 12.51
C ILE A 399 -22.69 3.86 12.73
N MET A 400 -23.90 3.53 13.18
CA MET A 400 -24.89 4.48 13.64
C MET A 400 -24.95 4.42 15.16
N THR A 401 -24.97 5.56 15.85
CA THR A 401 -25.25 5.59 17.28
C THR A 401 -26.64 6.14 17.52
N SER A 402 -27.30 5.62 18.56
CA SER A 402 -28.54 6.21 19.04
C SER A 402 -28.64 6.10 20.55
N ASN A 403 -29.18 7.14 21.18
CA ASN A 403 -29.49 7.11 22.60
C ASN A 403 -30.90 6.56 22.87
N LEU A 404 -31.63 6.16 21.82
CA LEU A 404 -32.88 5.42 21.96
C LEU A 404 -32.66 4.15 22.78
N GLY A 405 -33.59 3.91 23.71
CA GLY A 405 -33.53 2.76 24.61
C GLY A 405 -32.60 2.91 25.81
N SER A 406 -31.93 4.06 25.99
CA SER A 406 -31.05 4.30 27.17
C SER A 406 -31.77 4.10 28.49
N ASP A 407 -32.99 4.63 28.63
CA ASP A 407 -33.79 4.50 29.86
C ASP A 407 -34.14 3.04 30.14
N LEU A 408 -34.46 2.27 29.10
CA LEU A 408 -34.77 0.84 29.22
C LEU A 408 -33.53 0.02 29.55
N ILE A 409 -32.37 0.36 28.99
CA ILE A 409 -31.09 -0.31 29.26
C ILE A 409 -30.64 -0.02 30.69
N GLN A 410 -30.75 1.23 31.15
CA GLN A 410 -30.44 1.61 32.53
C GLN A 410 -31.40 0.93 33.53
N ASN A 411 -32.70 0.95 33.27
CA ASN A 411 -33.69 0.30 34.14
C ASN A 411 -33.61 -1.23 34.11
N GLY A 412 -33.30 -1.82 32.95
CA GLY A 412 -33.08 -3.25 32.80
C GLY A 412 -31.85 -3.73 33.58
N SER A 413 -30.75 -2.97 33.56
CA SER A 413 -29.52 -3.28 34.32
C SER A 413 -29.72 -3.30 35.84
N ALA A 414 -30.71 -2.55 36.35
CA ALA A 414 -31.09 -2.57 37.77
C ALA A 414 -31.91 -3.82 38.17
N SER A 415 -32.54 -4.51 37.21
CA SER A 415 -33.35 -5.71 37.49
C SER A 415 -32.54 -7.02 37.54
N TRP A 416 -31.33 -7.04 36.99
CA TRP A 416 -30.46 -8.24 37.02
C TRP A 416 -29.67 -8.41 38.31
N THR A 417 -29.72 -7.43 39.23
CA THR A 417 -28.98 -7.46 40.51
C THR A 417 -29.86 -7.74 41.74
N THR A 418 -31.15 -8.08 41.57
CA THR A 418 -32.08 -8.24 42.70
C THR A 418 -32.69 -9.62 42.93
N ASP A 419 -32.23 -10.67 42.25
CA ASP A 419 -32.57 -12.05 42.61
C ASP A 419 -31.30 -12.89 42.89
N ILE A 420 -30.76 -12.75 44.11
CA ILE A 420 -30.01 -13.79 44.84
C ILE A 420 -30.68 -13.99 46.19
#